data_AF-A0A8J4SK41-F1
#
_entry.id   AF-A0A8J4SK41-F1
#
_cell.length_a   1.000
_cell.length_b   1.000
_cell.length_c   1.000
_cell.angle_alpha   90.00
_cell.angle_beta   90.00
_cell.angle_gamma   90.00
#
_symmetry.space_group_name_H-M   'P 1'
#
loop_
_entity.id
_entity.type
_entity.pdbx_description
1 polymer ?
#
loop_
_entity_poly.entity_id
_entity_poly.type
_entity_poly.pdbx_seq_one_letter_code
_entity_poly.pdbx_strand_id
1 'polypeptide(L)'
;MNCVVADRSLKFDPKPNSAQPNSVQSWDEDRVEFVNIPNRGKLQTQIFETRTRVHCYFDPDEATWLRLPITWELYSPAARHLVNLVKDVCPGWGDDADILAALRVSNYNVDDCVNTFHSSIGREGAFSPPMVSSSSKTMVNPSHRSIAFSQENVSQETGDKAYQELTSEIERLNALLSNAKIELARERNVHEQQKISSSQERKKKDTKGVDKVVAPLLLENSIQQVKSFCQEVHELLHGVKHFAQDFASTLAPLVKRLRRLYADQTERLHETQALYRLEAQQRRLTYNTLIELRGNIRVFCRIRPIDCTGSSNCWLQAQENGELVAHLPNSAKRKFQFDHIFHVEATQEQVTCTW
;
A
#
# COMPACT_ATOMS: atom_id res chain seq x y z
N MET A 1 52.98 39.00 -26.87
CA MET A 1 53.15 37.97 -25.83
C MET A 1 51.77 37.43 -25.50
N ASN A 2 51.39 36.18 -25.65
CA ASN A 2 51.85 34.99 -26.36
C ASN A 2 50.56 34.15 -26.37
N CYS A 3 50.02 33.82 -27.54
CA CYS A 3 50.15 32.48 -28.15
C CYS A 3 49.41 31.39 -27.35
N VAL A 4 48.63 30.47 -27.92
CA VAL A 4 48.45 30.00 -29.32
C VAL A 4 47.25 29.02 -29.24
N VAL A 5 46.24 29.10 -30.12
CA VAL A 5 46.03 28.24 -31.32
C VAL A 5 45.79 26.76 -30.94
N ALA A 6 44.83 25.98 -31.44
CA ALA A 6 44.12 25.88 -32.72
C ALA A 6 42.86 25.03 -32.46
N ASP A 7 41.71 25.28 -33.10
CA ASP A 7 41.37 24.94 -34.49
C ASP A 7 41.14 23.43 -34.71
N ARG A 8 39.89 23.01 -34.95
CA ARG A 8 39.38 22.65 -36.29
C ARG A 8 38.02 21.98 -36.24
N SER A 9 37.16 22.48 -37.13
CA SER A 9 35.91 21.88 -37.58
C SER A 9 36.10 20.48 -38.18
N LEU A 10 35.05 19.65 -38.13
CA LEU A 10 34.50 18.94 -39.30
C LEU A 10 33.16 18.24 -38.94
N LYS A 11 32.16 18.48 -39.79
CA LYS A 11 30.80 17.90 -39.78
C LYS A 11 30.85 16.39 -40.07
N PHE A 12 29.90 15.61 -39.53
CA PHE A 12 29.30 14.48 -40.24
C PHE A 12 27.90 14.18 -39.69
N ASP A 13 26.95 14.02 -40.62
CA ASP A 13 25.51 13.77 -40.48
C ASP A 13 25.20 12.27 -40.15
N PRO A 14 23.91 11.88 -39.92
CA PRO A 14 23.49 10.89 -38.92
C PRO A 14 23.30 9.46 -39.46
N LYS A 15 23.16 8.48 -38.57
CA LYS A 15 22.15 7.39 -38.63
C LYS A 15 22.08 6.57 -37.32
N PRO A 16 20.97 5.84 -37.09
CA PRO A 16 20.44 5.52 -35.77
C PRO A 16 21.03 4.23 -35.23
N ASN A 17 21.13 4.11 -33.91
CA ASN A 17 21.19 2.79 -33.31
C ASN A 17 20.34 2.73 -32.05
N SER A 18 19.32 1.89 -32.17
CA SER A 18 18.47 1.38 -31.13
C SER A 18 19.28 0.72 -30.02
N ALA A 19 19.21 1.29 -28.82
CA ALA A 19 19.32 0.56 -27.57
C ALA A 19 18.79 1.49 -26.47
N GLN A 20 17.53 1.32 -26.11
CA GLN A 20 17.06 1.83 -24.83
C GLN A 20 17.70 0.97 -23.73
N PRO A 21 18.49 1.53 -22.81
CA PRO A 21 18.48 0.98 -21.47
C PRO A 21 17.14 1.41 -20.87
N ASN A 22 16.34 0.45 -20.42
CA ASN A 22 15.21 0.69 -19.54
C ASN A 22 15.73 1.48 -18.32
N SER A 23 15.65 2.81 -18.40
CA SER A 23 15.74 3.67 -17.24
C SER A 23 14.46 3.40 -16.47
N VAL A 24 14.55 2.59 -15.43
CA VAL A 24 13.55 2.55 -14.38
C VAL A 24 13.45 4.00 -13.88
N GLN A 25 12.41 4.71 -14.35
CA GLN A 25 12.11 6.06 -13.91
C GLN A 25 11.87 5.99 -12.41
N SER A 26 12.72 6.67 -11.63
CA SER A 26 12.41 6.90 -10.22
C SER A 26 11.17 7.79 -10.19
N TRP A 27 10.16 7.34 -9.47
CA TRP A 27 9.00 8.17 -9.14
C TRP A 27 9.50 9.24 -8.17
N ASP A 28 10.00 10.37 -8.69
CA ASP A 28 10.29 11.55 -7.87
C ASP A 28 8.95 12.07 -7.32
N GLU A 29 8.77 11.92 -6.01
CA GLU A 29 7.53 12.22 -5.27
C GLU A 29 7.11 13.71 -5.39
N ASP A 30 8.03 14.61 -5.74
CA ASP A 30 7.79 16.06 -5.83
C ASP A 30 7.52 16.56 -7.27
N ARG A 31 7.39 15.66 -8.25
CA ARG A 31 7.19 16.07 -9.65
C ARG A 31 5.76 16.56 -9.90
N VAL A 32 5.66 17.84 -10.29
CA VAL A 32 4.43 18.40 -10.85
C VAL A 32 4.32 18.01 -12.32
N GLU A 33 3.24 17.34 -12.68
CA GLU A 33 2.93 16.90 -14.04
C GLU A 33 1.70 17.62 -14.60
N PHE A 34 1.51 17.54 -15.92
CA PHE A 34 0.27 18.02 -16.54
C PHE A 34 -0.40 16.87 -17.26
N VAL A 35 -1.61 16.52 -16.81
CA VAL A 35 -2.42 15.44 -17.39
C VAL A 35 -3.61 16.05 -18.13
N ASN A 36 -3.86 15.59 -19.35
CA ASN A 36 -5.03 15.99 -20.10
C ASN A 36 -6.19 15.04 -19.77
N ILE A 37 -7.19 15.52 -19.03
CA ILE A 37 -8.35 14.72 -18.66
C ILE A 37 -9.47 14.95 -19.68
N PRO A 38 -10.07 13.88 -20.25
CA PRO A 38 -11.24 14.00 -21.11
C PRO A 38 -12.33 14.87 -20.46
N ASN A 39 -12.92 15.78 -21.23
CA ASN A 39 -13.96 16.73 -20.78
C ASN A 39 -13.53 17.77 -19.72
N ARG A 40 -12.31 17.72 -19.18
CA ARG A 40 -11.78 18.71 -18.22
C ARG A 40 -10.54 19.48 -18.70
N GLY A 41 -9.90 19.01 -19.77
CA GLY A 41 -8.73 19.65 -20.37
C GLY A 41 -7.43 19.39 -19.60
N LYS A 42 -6.43 20.25 -19.81
CA LYS A 42 -5.10 20.10 -19.23
C LYS A 42 -5.11 20.55 -17.76
N LEU A 43 -4.91 19.60 -16.85
CA LEU A 43 -4.82 19.84 -15.40
C LEU A 43 -3.40 19.62 -14.91
N GLN A 44 -2.98 20.47 -13.98
CA GLN A 44 -1.75 20.26 -13.22
C GLN A 44 -2.01 19.21 -12.14
N THR A 45 -1.16 18.19 -12.08
CA THR A 45 -1.29 17.05 -11.17
C THR A 45 0.00 16.88 -10.38
N GLN A 46 -0.11 16.58 -9.10
CA GLN A 46 1.02 16.26 -8.24
C GLN A 46 0.58 15.12 -7.32
N ILE A 47 1.47 14.15 -7.09
CA ILE A 47 1.23 13.05 -6.16
C ILE A 47 1.65 13.53 -4.77
N PHE A 48 0.79 13.36 -3.77
CA PHE A 48 1.08 13.74 -2.39
C PHE A 48 1.06 12.50 -1.49
N GLU A 49 2.09 12.33 -0.67
CA GLU A 49 2.03 11.36 0.43
C GLU A 49 1.18 11.96 1.57
N THR A 50 0.07 11.30 1.90
CA THR A 50 -0.82 11.74 2.98
C THR A 50 -1.05 10.63 3.99
N ARG A 51 -1.17 11.00 5.28
CA ARG A 51 -1.54 10.06 6.35
C ARG A 51 -3.02 9.71 6.22
N THR A 52 -3.31 8.50 5.77
CA THR A 52 -4.66 7.96 5.71
C THR A 52 -5.03 7.27 7.03
N ARG A 53 -6.22 7.56 7.55
CA ARG A 53 -6.87 6.76 8.59
C ARG A 53 -7.21 5.41 7.98
N VAL A 54 -6.92 4.33 8.70
CA VAL A 54 -7.18 2.97 8.25
C VAL A 54 -7.89 2.24 9.38
N HIS A 55 -9.04 1.67 9.08
CA HIS A 55 -9.77 0.83 10.01
C HIS A 55 -9.18 -0.59 9.97
N CYS A 56 -8.72 -1.09 11.11
CA CYS A 56 -8.10 -2.41 11.22
C CYS A 56 -8.79 -3.26 12.28
N TYR A 57 -8.74 -4.58 12.11
CA TYR A 57 -9.00 -5.57 13.16
C TYR A 57 -7.71 -6.28 13.52
N PHE A 58 -7.65 -6.81 14.74
CA PHE A 58 -6.54 -7.63 15.20
C PHE A 58 -6.89 -9.09 14.96
N ASP A 59 -6.04 -9.80 14.22
CA ASP A 59 -6.11 -11.25 14.06
C ASP A 59 -5.22 -11.91 15.14
N PRO A 60 -5.81 -12.62 16.13
CA PRO A 60 -5.06 -13.24 17.20
C PRO A 60 -4.24 -14.46 16.74
N ASP A 61 -4.62 -15.12 15.65
CA ASP A 61 -3.94 -16.32 15.15
C ASP A 61 -2.67 -15.93 14.38
N GLU A 62 -2.73 -14.84 13.64
CA GLU A 62 -1.59 -14.26 12.91
C GLU A 62 -0.82 -13.19 13.71
N ALA A 63 -1.32 -12.82 14.90
CA ALA A 63 -0.80 -11.76 15.76
C ALA A 63 -0.52 -10.44 15.01
N THR A 64 -1.39 -10.09 14.06
CA THR A 64 -1.18 -8.96 13.14
C THR A 64 -2.44 -8.09 13.01
N TRP A 65 -2.25 -6.82 12.67
CA TRP A 65 -3.34 -5.89 12.39
C TRP A 65 -3.66 -5.92 10.90
N LEU A 66 -4.87 -6.36 10.56
CA LEU A 66 -5.35 -6.48 9.18
C LEU A 66 -6.35 -5.36 8.88
N ARG A 67 -6.32 -4.84 7.64
CA ARG A 67 -7.30 -3.84 7.20
C ARG A 67 -8.69 -4.47 7.16
N LEU A 68 -9.66 -3.77 7.73
CA LEU A 68 -11.04 -4.23 7.73
C LEU A 68 -11.56 -4.27 6.27
N PRO A 69 -12.17 -5.37 5.80
CA PRO A 69 -12.88 -5.39 4.52
C PRO A 69 -14.00 -4.33 4.50
N ILE A 70 -14.33 -3.79 3.32
CA ILE A 70 -15.38 -2.75 3.17
C ILE A 70 -16.72 -3.28 3.70
N THR A 71 -17.05 -4.53 3.35
CA THR A 71 -18.26 -5.21 3.80
C THR A 71 -18.34 -5.29 5.32
N TRP A 72 -17.21 -5.45 6.00
CA TRP A 72 -17.15 -5.55 7.46
C TRP A 72 -17.20 -4.18 8.13
N GLU A 73 -16.60 -3.18 7.50
CA GLU A 73 -16.63 -1.82 8.02
C GLU A 73 -18.04 -1.21 8.02
N LEU A 74 -18.91 -1.61 7.10
CA LEU A 74 -20.33 -1.20 7.12
C LEU A 74 -21.08 -1.64 8.39
N TYR A 75 -20.57 -2.63 9.12
CA TYR A 75 -21.14 -2.99 10.43
C TYR A 75 -20.75 -1.99 11.53
N SER A 76 -19.71 -1.18 11.33
CA SER A 76 -19.30 -0.14 12.27
C SER A 76 -20.33 1.01 12.33
N PRO A 77 -20.83 1.37 13.52
CA PRO A 77 -21.76 2.49 13.68
C PRO A 77 -21.19 3.83 13.17
N ALA A 78 -19.88 4.06 13.36
CA ALA A 78 -19.21 5.27 12.93
C ALA A 78 -19.15 5.38 11.40
N ALA A 79 -18.78 4.30 10.71
CA ALA A 79 -18.73 4.27 9.25
C ALA A 79 -20.13 4.44 8.65
N ARG A 80 -21.14 3.76 9.21
CA ARG A 80 -22.53 3.87 8.76
C ARG A 80 -23.08 5.30 8.91
N HIS A 81 -22.73 5.98 9.99
CA HIS A 81 -23.13 7.38 10.18
C HIS A 81 -22.57 8.29 9.08
N LEU A 82 -21.29 8.13 8.72
CA LEU A 82 -20.66 8.91 7.65
C LEU A 82 -21.26 8.60 6.27
N VAL A 83 -21.54 7.33 5.98
CA VAL A 83 -22.22 6.92 4.75
C VAL A 83 -23.61 7.57 4.64
N ASN A 84 -24.38 7.60 5.74
CA ASN A 84 -25.69 8.24 5.75
C ASN A 84 -25.59 9.76 5.51
N LEU A 85 -24.61 10.44 6.10
CA LEU A 85 -24.38 11.87 5.84
C LEU A 85 -24.09 12.14 4.36
N VAL A 86 -23.27 11.30 3.71
CA VAL A 86 -22.98 11.45 2.27
C VAL A 86 -24.24 11.19 1.43
N LYS A 87 -25.04 10.18 1.79
CA LYS A 87 -26.31 9.88 1.11
C LYS A 87 -27.31 11.03 1.18
N ASP A 88 -27.39 11.71 2.33
CA ASP A 88 -28.29 12.85 2.52
C ASP A 88 -27.91 14.02 1.57
N VAL A 89 -26.61 14.19 1.30
CA VAL A 89 -26.10 15.23 0.39
C VAL A 89 -26.17 14.80 -1.08
N CYS A 90 -25.95 13.52 -1.36
CA CYS A 90 -25.87 12.94 -2.71
C CYS A 90 -26.81 11.72 -2.85
N PRO A 91 -28.14 11.92 -2.96
CA PRO A 91 -29.12 10.83 -2.96
C PRO A 91 -29.07 9.93 -4.21
N GLY A 92 -28.34 10.35 -5.26
CA GLY A 92 -28.13 9.57 -6.48
C GLY A 92 -26.79 8.84 -6.55
N TRP A 93 -25.98 8.89 -5.48
CA TRP A 93 -24.80 8.03 -5.36
C TRP A 93 -25.27 6.57 -5.20
N GLY A 94 -24.54 5.62 -5.78
CA GLY A 94 -24.75 4.16 -5.69
C GLY A 94 -24.84 3.59 -4.28
N ASP A 95 -24.45 2.32 -4.12
CA ASP A 95 -24.66 1.61 -2.87
C ASP A 95 -23.70 2.04 -1.74
N ASP A 96 -24.02 1.64 -0.51
CA ASP A 96 -23.27 2.00 0.71
C ASP A 96 -21.79 1.60 0.62
N ALA A 97 -21.49 0.53 -0.11
CA ALA A 97 -20.14 0.04 -0.32
C ALA A 97 -19.31 1.00 -1.19
N ASP A 98 -19.88 1.50 -2.29
CA ASP A 98 -19.23 2.50 -3.16
C ASP A 98 -18.98 3.82 -2.41
N ILE A 99 -19.96 4.26 -1.62
CA ILE A 99 -19.83 5.48 -0.79
C ILE A 99 -18.74 5.29 0.26
N LEU A 100 -18.70 4.14 0.93
CA LEU A 100 -17.68 3.85 1.94
C LEU A 100 -16.28 3.72 1.32
N ALA A 101 -16.18 3.15 0.11
CA ALA A 101 -14.92 3.09 -0.63
C ALA A 101 -14.39 4.50 -0.94
N ALA A 102 -15.27 5.40 -1.38
CA ALA A 102 -14.91 6.80 -1.62
C ALA A 102 -14.53 7.53 -0.32
N LEU A 103 -15.27 7.31 0.77
CA LEU A 103 -14.92 7.84 2.09
C LEU A 103 -13.54 7.36 2.56
N ARG A 104 -13.16 6.10 2.31
CA ARG A 104 -11.80 5.60 2.62
C ARG A 104 -10.72 6.37 1.86
N VAL A 105 -10.93 6.63 0.57
CA VAL A 105 -10.00 7.40 -0.26
C VAL A 105 -9.90 8.85 0.23
N SER A 106 -11.03 9.44 0.63
CA SER A 106 -11.12 10.79 1.19
C SER A 106 -10.79 10.86 2.69
N ASN A 107 -10.09 9.86 3.25
CA ASN A 107 -9.67 9.85 4.65
C ASN A 107 -10.82 10.05 5.68
N TYR A 108 -12.00 9.54 5.33
CA TYR A 108 -13.27 9.68 6.07
C TYR A 108 -13.75 11.13 6.23
N ASN A 109 -13.29 12.05 5.38
CA ASN A 109 -13.83 13.40 5.27
C ASN A 109 -15.03 13.40 4.30
N VAL A 110 -16.19 13.81 4.80
CA VAL A 110 -17.45 13.87 4.04
C VAL A 110 -17.37 14.89 2.91
N ASP A 111 -16.82 16.08 3.18
CA ASP A 111 -16.74 17.16 2.19
C ASP A 111 -15.80 16.80 1.04
N ASP A 112 -14.64 16.23 1.35
CA ASP A 112 -13.68 15.78 0.33
C ASP A 112 -14.26 14.64 -0.52
N CYS A 113 -15.02 13.73 0.11
CA CYS A 113 -15.72 12.65 -0.56
C CYS A 113 -16.76 13.17 -1.56
N VAL A 114 -17.62 14.08 -1.12
CA VAL A 114 -18.65 14.74 -1.94
C VAL A 114 -18.03 15.56 -3.07
N ASN A 115 -16.95 16.31 -2.80
CA ASN A 115 -16.22 17.08 -3.82
C ASN A 115 -15.60 16.17 -4.88
N THR A 116 -15.06 15.03 -4.47
CA THR A 116 -14.50 14.01 -5.37
C THR A 116 -15.58 13.44 -6.28
N PHE A 117 -16.76 13.14 -5.73
CA PHE A 117 -17.91 12.63 -6.49
C PHE A 117 -18.46 13.64 -7.51
N HIS A 118 -18.66 14.89 -7.10
CA HIS A 118 -19.06 15.94 -8.03
C HIS A 118 -17.99 16.20 -9.10
N SER A 119 -16.72 15.94 -8.78
CA SER A 119 -15.62 16.03 -9.73
C SER A 119 -15.55 14.83 -10.69
N SER A 120 -15.93 13.63 -10.26
CA SER A 120 -15.88 12.43 -11.11
C SER A 120 -17.10 12.30 -12.01
N ILE A 121 -18.28 12.74 -11.57
CA ILE A 121 -19.53 12.60 -12.34
C ILE A 121 -19.73 13.72 -13.35
N GLY A 122 -19.16 14.91 -13.09
CA GLY A 122 -19.30 16.06 -13.98
C GLY A 122 -20.75 16.55 -14.13
N ARG A 123 -20.93 17.78 -14.59
CA ARG A 123 -22.20 18.18 -15.20
C ARG A 123 -22.34 17.38 -16.51
N GLU A 124 -23.02 16.25 -16.40
CA GLU A 124 -23.42 15.30 -17.46
C GLU A 124 -22.29 14.59 -18.22
N GLY A 125 -22.44 13.25 -18.32
CA GLY A 125 -21.96 12.49 -19.48
C GLY A 125 -20.84 11.48 -19.23
N ALA A 126 -21.22 10.34 -18.66
CA ALA A 126 -20.68 9.01 -18.95
C ALA A 126 -19.19 8.70 -18.69
N PHE A 127 -18.94 7.90 -17.66
CA PHE A 127 -18.00 6.78 -17.74
C PHE A 127 -18.61 5.57 -17.02
N SER A 128 -19.27 4.70 -17.79
CA SER A 128 -19.58 3.33 -17.36
C SER A 128 -18.50 2.42 -17.95
N PRO A 129 -17.72 1.68 -17.15
CA PRO A 129 -16.89 0.60 -17.67
C PRO A 129 -17.80 -0.50 -18.24
N PRO A 130 -17.39 -1.20 -19.31
CA PRO A 130 -18.25 -2.21 -19.95
C PRO A 130 -18.43 -3.39 -19.00
N MET A 131 -19.63 -3.54 -18.43
CA MET A 131 -20.03 -4.77 -17.77
C MET A 131 -20.25 -5.85 -18.83
N VAL A 132 -19.57 -6.98 -18.64
CA VAL A 132 -19.81 -8.21 -19.37
C VAL A 132 -21.26 -8.63 -19.14
N SER A 133 -21.95 -8.82 -20.26
CA SER A 133 -23.35 -9.20 -20.36
C SER A 133 -23.68 -10.49 -19.61
N SER A 134 -24.76 -10.47 -18.84
CA SER A 134 -25.65 -11.62 -18.71
C SER A 134 -27.09 -11.13 -18.56
N SER A 135 -27.78 -11.20 -19.70
CA SER A 135 -29.20 -11.14 -19.98
C SER A 135 -30.18 -11.24 -18.81
N SER A 136 -31.14 -10.30 -18.72
CA SER A 136 -32.61 -10.56 -18.85
C SER A 136 -33.47 -9.29 -18.70
N LYS A 137 -33.85 -8.73 -19.85
CA LYS A 137 -35.17 -8.22 -20.30
C LYS A 137 -36.31 -7.79 -19.31
N THR A 138 -36.78 -6.54 -19.55
CA THR A 138 -38.19 -6.05 -19.71
C THR A 138 -39.02 -5.74 -18.45
N MET A 139 -39.17 -4.47 -18.04
CA MET A 139 -40.17 -3.39 -18.37
C MET A 139 -41.51 -3.39 -17.58
N VAL A 140 -41.90 -2.15 -17.20
CA VAL A 140 -43.25 -1.57 -17.01
C VAL A 140 -43.87 -1.52 -15.59
N ASN A 141 -44.17 -0.28 -15.16
CA ASN A 141 -44.93 0.26 -14.01
C ASN A 141 -46.45 0.33 -14.35
N PRO A 142 -47.48 0.70 -13.51
CA PRO A 142 -47.44 1.23 -12.13
C PRO A 142 -48.60 0.82 -11.14
N SER A 143 -48.42 1.16 -9.86
CA SER A 143 -49.37 1.64 -8.81
C SER A 143 -50.56 0.82 -8.22
N HIS A 144 -50.58 0.86 -6.87
CA HIS A 144 -51.66 0.73 -5.86
C HIS A 144 -52.27 -0.64 -5.47
N ARG A 145 -51.88 -1.15 -4.30
CA ARG A 145 -52.82 -1.44 -3.18
C ARG A 145 -52.09 -1.72 -1.86
N SER A 146 -52.58 -1.13 -0.79
CA SER A 146 -52.21 -1.36 0.60
C SER A 146 -52.76 -2.68 1.15
N ILE A 147 -52.00 -3.34 2.05
CA ILE A 147 -52.39 -3.95 3.35
C ILE A 147 -51.58 -5.23 3.66
N ALA A 148 -51.13 -5.31 4.91
CA ALA A 148 -50.74 -6.48 5.73
C ALA A 148 -49.30 -7.01 5.63
N PHE A 149 -48.50 -6.57 6.62
CA PHE A 149 -47.68 -7.38 7.52
C PHE A 149 -47.53 -8.86 7.15
N SER A 150 -46.36 -9.23 6.63
CA SER A 150 -45.76 -10.54 6.80
C SER A 150 -44.25 -10.37 6.78
N GLN A 151 -43.67 -10.62 7.94
CA GLN A 151 -42.25 -10.57 8.24
C GLN A 151 -41.58 -11.72 7.49
N GLU A 152 -40.87 -11.42 6.40
CA GLU A 152 -40.10 -12.40 5.64
C GLU A 152 -38.82 -12.78 6.40
N ASN A 153 -38.89 -13.94 7.07
CA ASN A 153 -37.79 -14.70 7.67
C ASN A 153 -36.81 -15.33 6.64
N VAL A 154 -36.72 -14.82 5.42
CA VAL A 154 -36.07 -15.53 4.30
C VAL A 154 -34.54 -15.43 4.33
N SER A 155 -33.97 -14.40 4.99
CA SER A 155 -32.51 -14.23 5.08
C SER A 155 -31.84 -14.99 6.24
N GLN A 156 -32.62 -15.47 7.22
CA GLN A 156 -32.09 -16.24 8.36
C GLN A 156 -31.99 -17.75 8.05
N GLU A 157 -32.95 -18.31 7.31
CA GLU A 157 -32.96 -19.74 6.98
C GLU A 157 -31.78 -20.20 6.11
N THR A 158 -31.26 -19.34 5.23
CA THR A 158 -30.13 -19.71 4.35
C THR A 158 -28.80 -19.74 5.10
N GLY A 159 -28.63 -18.84 6.08
CA GLY A 159 -27.46 -18.83 6.96
C GLY A 159 -27.47 -20.02 7.92
N ASP A 160 -28.63 -20.32 8.52
CA ASP A 160 -28.77 -21.43 9.45
C ASP A 160 -28.56 -22.80 8.79
N LYS A 161 -28.98 -22.97 7.53
CA LYS A 161 -28.71 -24.19 6.74
C LYS A 161 -27.21 -24.36 6.45
N ALA A 162 -26.52 -23.30 6.05
CA ALA A 162 -25.08 -23.35 5.81
C ALA A 162 -24.27 -23.64 7.10
N TYR A 163 -24.70 -23.07 8.24
CA TYR A 163 -24.11 -23.38 9.54
C TYR A 163 -24.38 -24.82 10.00
N GLN A 164 -25.59 -25.35 9.75
CA GLN A 164 -25.92 -26.75 10.07
C GLN A 164 -25.16 -27.74 9.19
N GLU A 165 -24.96 -27.45 7.90
CA GLU A 165 -24.14 -28.26 6.99
C GLU A 165 -22.67 -28.27 7.43
N LEU A 166 -22.12 -27.10 7.76
CA LEU A 166 -20.74 -26.99 8.24
C LEU A 166 -20.54 -27.74 9.57
N THR A 167 -21.51 -27.66 10.47
CA THR A 167 -21.47 -28.36 11.77
C THR A 167 -21.52 -29.89 11.57
N SER A 168 -22.39 -30.35 10.66
CA SER A 168 -22.51 -31.77 10.31
C SER A 168 -21.22 -32.32 9.68
N GLU A 169 -20.55 -31.52 8.85
CA GLU A 169 -19.27 -31.91 8.24
C GLU A 169 -18.13 -31.95 9.26
N ILE A 170 -18.10 -31.03 10.23
CA ILE A 170 -17.15 -31.05 11.35
C ILE A 170 -17.33 -32.33 12.19
N GLU A 171 -18.57 -32.70 12.52
CA GLU A 171 -18.86 -33.93 13.26
C GLU A 171 -18.44 -35.17 12.48
N ARG A 172 -18.68 -35.20 11.16
CA ARG A 172 -18.24 -36.28 10.27
C ARG A 172 -16.73 -36.42 10.23
N LEU A 173 -15.99 -35.32 10.08
CA LEU A 173 -14.52 -35.31 10.07
C LEU A 173 -13.95 -35.75 11.42
N ASN A 174 -14.57 -35.33 12.53
CA ASN A 174 -14.18 -35.78 13.88
C ASN A 174 -14.39 -37.28 14.07
N ALA A 175 -15.49 -37.85 13.55
CA ALA A 175 -15.72 -39.29 13.57
C ALA A 175 -14.67 -40.06 12.74
N LEU A 176 -14.30 -39.56 11.56
CA LEU A 176 -13.24 -40.15 10.75
C LEU A 176 -11.87 -40.10 11.43
N LEU A 177 -11.52 -38.98 12.07
CA LEU A 177 -10.29 -38.85 12.86
C LEU A 177 -10.26 -39.82 14.05
N SER A 178 -11.40 -40.01 14.72
CA SER A 178 -11.53 -40.99 15.81
C SER A 178 -11.28 -42.42 15.31
N ASN A 179 -11.90 -42.79 14.19
CA ASN A 179 -11.72 -44.11 13.58
C ASN A 179 -10.28 -44.35 13.13
N ALA A 180 -9.64 -43.35 12.51
CA ALA A 180 -8.23 -43.43 12.11
C ALA A 180 -7.30 -43.59 13.32
N LYS A 181 -7.56 -42.91 14.44
CA LYS A 181 -6.80 -43.07 15.68
C LYS A 181 -6.94 -44.48 16.25
N ILE A 182 -8.14 -45.07 16.21
CA ILE A 182 -8.38 -46.44 16.67
C ILE A 182 -7.61 -47.44 15.80
N GLU A 183 -7.60 -47.26 14.48
CA GLU A 183 -6.89 -48.17 13.56
C GLU A 183 -5.37 -48.10 13.76
N LEU A 184 -4.82 -46.89 13.93
CA LEU A 184 -3.39 -46.70 14.21
C LEU A 184 -2.98 -47.32 15.56
N ALA A 185 -3.88 -47.31 16.56
CA ALA A 185 -3.67 -48.01 17.82
C ALA A 185 -3.70 -49.54 17.66
N ARG A 186 -4.56 -50.08 16.78
CA ARG A 186 -4.59 -51.51 16.46
C ARG A 186 -3.30 -51.95 15.75
N GLU A 187 -2.85 -51.21 14.75
CA GLU A 187 -1.60 -51.51 14.04
C GLU A 187 -0.39 -51.48 14.97
N ARG A 188 -0.33 -50.52 15.90
CA ARG A 188 0.73 -50.48 16.93
C ARG A 188 0.72 -51.71 17.83
N ASN A 189 -0.44 -52.13 18.30
CA ASN A 189 -0.57 -53.33 19.12
C ASN A 189 -0.18 -54.60 18.35
N VAL A 190 -0.55 -54.72 17.08
CA VAL A 190 -0.15 -55.85 16.22
C VAL A 190 1.37 -55.88 16.02
N HIS A 191 1.98 -54.73 15.74
CA HIS A 191 3.44 -54.63 15.58
C HIS A 191 4.18 -54.96 16.89
N GLU A 192 3.66 -54.53 18.04
CA GLU A 192 4.22 -54.85 19.35
C GLU A 192 4.12 -56.35 19.67
N GLN A 193 2.99 -56.99 19.36
CA GLN A 193 2.82 -58.45 19.48
C GLN A 193 3.77 -59.22 18.56
N GLN A 194 3.97 -58.78 17.31
CA GLN A 194 4.96 -59.38 16.40
C GLN A 194 6.40 -59.24 16.94
N LYS A 195 6.73 -58.12 17.58
CA LYS A 195 8.05 -57.89 18.19
C LYS A 195 8.29 -58.80 19.41
N ILE A 196 7.25 -59.08 20.18
CA ILE A 196 7.29 -60.02 21.32
C ILE A 196 7.42 -61.46 20.79
N SER A 197 6.65 -61.83 19.77
CA SER A 197 6.70 -63.17 19.14
C SER A 197 8.09 -63.47 18.54
N SER A 198 8.66 -62.53 17.77
CA SER A 198 10.01 -62.66 17.21
C SER A 198 11.11 -62.69 18.28
N SER A 199 10.91 -62.02 19.42
CA SER A 199 11.84 -62.10 20.57
C SER A 199 11.72 -63.42 21.34
N GLN A 200 10.52 -64.03 21.40
CA GLN A 200 10.31 -65.36 22.00
C GLN A 200 10.87 -66.49 21.12
N GLU A 201 10.79 -66.39 19.79
CA GLU A 201 11.44 -67.34 18.88
C GLU A 201 12.97 -67.32 19.01
N ARG A 202 13.58 -66.13 19.22
CA ARG A 202 15.01 -66.02 19.50
C ARG A 202 15.41 -66.71 20.81
N LYS A 203 14.55 -66.68 21.84
CA LYS A 203 14.80 -67.38 23.12
C LYS A 203 14.54 -68.90 23.08
N LYS A 204 13.74 -69.40 22.13
CA LYS A 204 13.49 -70.85 21.95
C LYS A 204 14.60 -71.58 21.18
N LYS A 205 15.55 -70.86 20.56
CA LYS A 205 16.68 -71.45 19.82
C LYS A 205 17.93 -71.78 20.65
N ASP A 206 17.98 -71.41 21.93
CA ASP A 206 19.14 -71.69 22.80
C ASP A 206 19.12 -73.06 23.51
N THR A 207 18.16 -73.93 23.22
CA THR A 207 18.22 -75.33 23.69
C THR A 207 17.78 -76.28 22.59
N LYS A 208 18.74 -76.73 21.76
CA LYS A 208 18.84 -78.11 21.24
C LYS A 208 20.04 -78.25 20.29
N GLY A 209 20.96 -79.13 20.71
CA GLY A 209 21.52 -80.19 19.87
C GLY A 209 22.43 -79.80 18.72
N VAL A 210 23.73 -80.01 18.93
CA VAL A 210 24.77 -80.18 17.90
C VAL A 210 24.37 -81.30 16.93
N ASP A 211 24.35 -81.02 15.62
CA ASP A 211 25.10 -81.78 14.59
C ASP A 211 24.80 -81.33 13.15
N LYS A 212 25.88 -81.05 12.42
CA LYS A 212 26.19 -81.35 10.99
C LYS A 212 26.92 -80.21 10.27
N VAL A 213 28.09 -80.60 9.80
CA VAL A 213 29.17 -79.83 9.18
C VAL A 213 28.90 -79.61 7.67
N VAL A 214 29.55 -78.58 7.12
CA VAL A 214 29.63 -78.14 5.72
C VAL A 214 28.57 -77.12 5.24
N ALA A 215 28.53 -75.93 5.86
CA ALA A 215 28.23 -74.66 5.17
C ALA A 215 28.72 -73.34 5.86
N PRO A 216 29.79 -73.26 6.71
CA PRO A 216 30.00 -72.03 7.50
C PRO A 216 30.78 -70.93 6.76
N LEU A 217 31.68 -71.27 5.82
CA LEU A 217 32.70 -70.32 5.34
C LEU A 217 32.18 -69.26 4.35
N LEU A 218 31.11 -69.56 3.60
CA LEU A 218 30.55 -68.63 2.60
C LEU A 218 29.60 -67.61 3.26
N LEU A 219 28.94 -68.01 4.36
CA LEU A 219 28.05 -67.15 5.13
C LEU A 219 28.84 -66.18 6.02
N GLU A 220 29.95 -66.63 6.61
CA GLU A 220 30.83 -65.81 7.46
C GLU A 220 31.42 -64.61 6.69
N ASN A 221 31.92 -64.85 5.48
CA ASN A 221 32.46 -63.80 4.59
C ASN A 221 31.39 -62.77 4.21
N SER A 222 30.18 -63.24 3.90
CA SER A 222 29.05 -62.38 3.56
C SER A 222 28.63 -61.50 4.75
N ILE A 223 28.64 -62.07 5.97
CA ILE A 223 28.35 -61.34 7.21
C ILE A 223 29.44 -60.29 7.52
N GLN A 224 30.72 -60.61 7.29
CA GLN A 224 31.81 -59.65 7.44
C GLN A 224 31.70 -58.49 6.44
N GLN A 225 31.31 -58.78 5.20
CA GLN A 225 31.08 -57.77 4.17
C GLN A 225 29.92 -56.83 4.52
N VAL A 226 28.82 -57.36 5.06
CA VAL A 226 27.70 -56.55 5.55
C VAL A 226 28.13 -55.69 6.74
N LYS A 227 28.97 -56.22 7.65
CA LYS A 227 29.52 -55.43 8.77
C LYS A 227 30.39 -54.28 8.28
N SER A 228 31.33 -54.51 7.36
CA SER A 228 32.20 -53.46 6.84
C SER A 228 31.40 -52.39 6.11
N PHE A 229 30.41 -52.79 5.30
CA PHE A 229 29.52 -51.87 4.60
C PHE A 229 28.69 -51.03 5.58
N CYS A 230 28.12 -51.64 6.62
CA CYS A 230 27.43 -50.91 7.68
C CYS A 230 28.34 -49.91 8.40
N GLN A 231 29.63 -50.25 8.55
CA GLN A 231 30.63 -49.37 9.17
C GLN A 231 30.94 -48.16 8.28
N GLU A 232 31.12 -48.37 6.97
CA GLU A 232 31.31 -47.29 5.99
C GLU A 232 30.10 -46.35 5.93
N VAL A 233 28.88 -46.91 5.91
CA VAL A 233 27.64 -46.13 5.98
C VAL A 233 27.58 -45.32 7.28
N HIS A 234 28.02 -45.88 8.40
CA HIS A 234 28.05 -45.18 9.69
C HIS A 234 29.04 -44.01 9.68
N GLU A 235 30.24 -44.19 9.12
CA GLU A 235 31.22 -43.11 8.99
C GLU A 235 30.74 -41.99 8.05
N LEU A 236 30.11 -42.35 6.92
CA LEU A 236 29.50 -41.36 6.02
C LEU A 236 28.38 -40.57 6.71
N LEU A 237 27.49 -41.24 7.44
CA LEU A 237 26.43 -40.58 8.21
C LEU A 237 27.00 -39.65 9.28
N HIS A 238 28.09 -40.06 9.94
CA HIS A 238 28.78 -39.24 10.92
C HIS A 238 29.41 -38.00 10.26
N GLY A 239 30.05 -38.17 9.09
CA GLY A 239 30.59 -37.05 8.30
C GLY A 239 29.53 -36.04 7.87
N VAL A 240 28.38 -36.52 7.37
CA VAL A 240 27.24 -35.65 7.01
C VAL A 240 26.69 -34.91 8.22
N LYS A 241 26.61 -35.57 9.39
CA LYS A 241 26.17 -34.95 10.63
C LYS A 241 27.11 -33.82 11.06
N HIS A 242 28.42 -34.02 11.02
CA HIS A 242 29.40 -32.98 11.35
C HIS A 242 29.36 -31.83 10.35
N PHE A 243 29.27 -32.13 9.05
CA PHE A 243 29.13 -31.09 8.04
C PHE A 243 27.89 -30.23 8.26
N ALA A 244 26.73 -30.85 8.55
CA ALA A 244 25.51 -30.13 8.87
C ALA A 244 25.65 -29.28 10.16
N GLN A 245 26.35 -29.81 11.17
CA GLN A 245 26.64 -29.11 12.42
C GLN A 245 27.53 -27.87 12.20
N ASP A 246 28.59 -28.00 11.39
CA ASP A 246 29.51 -26.92 11.04
C ASP A 246 28.85 -25.86 10.16
N PHE A 247 28.03 -26.30 9.22
CA PHE A 247 27.24 -25.41 8.38
C PHE A 247 26.22 -24.62 9.23
N ALA A 248 25.52 -25.29 10.15
CA ALA A 248 24.60 -24.62 11.07
C ALA A 248 25.32 -23.64 12.01
N SER A 249 26.49 -24.02 12.53
CA SER A 249 27.27 -23.19 13.47
C SER A 249 27.83 -21.93 12.81
N THR A 250 28.13 -21.98 11.51
CA THR A 250 28.58 -20.82 10.72
C THR A 250 27.43 -19.94 10.23
N LEU A 251 26.31 -20.53 9.78
CA LEU A 251 25.17 -19.74 9.28
C LEU A 251 24.36 -19.07 10.38
N ALA A 252 24.14 -19.74 11.52
CA ALA A 252 23.36 -19.18 12.62
C ALA A 252 23.82 -17.78 13.07
N PRO A 253 25.12 -17.50 13.31
CA PRO A 253 25.57 -16.16 13.69
C PRO A 253 25.45 -15.14 12.54
N LEU A 254 25.63 -15.56 11.28
CA LEU A 254 25.48 -14.68 10.12
C LEU A 254 24.03 -14.22 9.96
N VAL A 255 23.07 -15.14 10.02
CA VAL A 255 21.64 -14.82 9.98
C VAL A 255 21.26 -13.93 11.16
N LYS A 256 21.78 -14.21 12.36
CA LYS A 256 21.55 -13.36 13.54
C LYS A 256 22.11 -11.95 13.35
N ARG A 257 23.28 -11.81 12.72
CA ARG A 257 23.89 -10.50 12.40
C ARG A 257 23.06 -9.74 11.37
N LEU A 258 22.62 -10.40 10.30
CA LEU A 258 21.77 -9.79 9.27
C LEU A 258 20.45 -9.30 9.87
N ARG A 259 19.80 -10.10 10.71
CA ARG A 259 18.56 -9.68 11.40
C ARG A 259 18.77 -8.44 12.27
N ARG A 260 19.89 -8.36 12.99
CA ARG A 260 20.21 -7.17 13.81
C ARG A 260 20.44 -5.94 12.95
N LEU A 261 21.20 -6.05 11.85
CA LEU A 261 21.45 -4.94 10.93
C LEU A 261 20.15 -4.47 10.28
N TYR A 262 19.29 -5.40 9.86
CA TYR A 262 18.01 -5.05 9.27
C TYR A 262 17.10 -4.34 10.27
N ALA A 263 17.04 -4.81 11.52
CA ALA A 263 16.26 -4.15 12.57
C ALA A 263 16.78 -2.73 12.86
N ASP A 264 18.09 -2.56 13.01
CA ASP A 264 18.73 -1.25 13.22
C ASP A 264 18.47 -0.29 12.05
N GLN A 265 18.60 -0.75 10.81
CA GLN A 265 18.29 0.08 9.64
C GLN A 265 16.82 0.47 9.58
N THR A 266 15.92 -0.46 9.92
CA THR A 266 14.48 -0.19 9.93
C THR A 266 14.13 0.85 11.00
N GLU A 267 14.72 0.73 12.19
CA GLU A 267 14.54 1.71 13.27
C GLU A 267 15.03 3.10 12.87
N ARG A 268 16.23 3.21 12.30
CA ARG A 268 16.80 4.48 11.82
C ARG A 268 15.97 5.13 10.71
N LEU A 269 15.42 4.31 9.80
CA LEU A 269 14.51 4.80 8.77
C LEU A 269 13.22 5.36 9.39
N HIS A 270 12.63 4.65 10.35
CA HIS A 270 11.43 5.12 11.04
C HIS A 270 11.68 6.40 11.84
N GLU A 271 12.82 6.49 12.53
CA GLU A 271 13.21 7.69 13.26
C GLU A 271 13.39 8.88 12.30
N THR A 272 14.10 8.68 11.18
CA THR A 272 14.29 9.73 10.16
C THR A 272 12.96 10.19 9.58
N GLN A 273 12.06 9.26 9.26
CA GLN A 273 10.71 9.60 8.78
C GLN A 273 9.90 10.36 9.84
N ALA A 274 10.03 10.02 11.12
CA ALA A 274 9.35 10.74 12.20
C ALA A 274 9.88 12.17 12.34
N LEU A 275 11.19 12.35 12.30
CA LEU A 275 11.85 13.66 12.36
C LEU A 275 11.47 14.53 11.15
N TYR A 276 11.46 13.98 9.95
CA TYR A 276 11.03 14.70 8.74
C TYR A 276 9.59 15.20 8.85
N ARG A 277 8.69 14.35 9.35
CA ARG A 277 7.27 14.74 9.55
C ARG A 277 7.13 15.83 10.60
N LEU A 278 7.92 15.78 11.68
CA LEU A 278 7.95 16.82 12.70
C LEU A 278 8.46 18.15 12.14
N GLU A 279 9.55 18.12 11.37
CA GLU A 279 10.10 19.30 10.72
C GLU A 279 9.11 19.92 9.75
N ALA A 280 8.46 19.13 8.90
CA ALA A 280 7.46 19.61 7.96
C ALA A 280 6.26 20.28 8.67
N GLN A 281 5.84 19.71 9.82
CA GLN A 281 4.81 20.32 10.66
C GLN A 281 5.29 21.66 11.24
N GLN A 282 6.51 21.71 11.79
CA GLN A 282 7.08 22.94 12.34
C GLN A 282 7.22 24.01 11.25
N ARG A 283 7.72 23.65 10.07
CA ARG A 283 7.83 24.55 8.90
C ARG A 283 6.48 25.14 8.54
N ARG A 284 5.42 24.31 8.48
CA ARG A 284 4.06 24.77 8.19
C ARG A 284 3.55 25.74 9.25
N LEU A 285 3.76 25.43 10.53
CA LEU A 285 3.35 26.30 11.64
C LEU A 285 4.07 27.65 11.57
N THR A 286 5.41 27.63 11.45
CA THR A 286 6.22 28.85 11.34
C THR A 286 5.84 29.68 10.10
N TYR A 287 5.59 29.02 8.96
CA TYR A 287 5.14 29.68 7.75
C TYR A 287 3.77 30.36 7.93
N ASN A 288 2.80 29.66 8.53
CA ASN A 288 1.48 30.23 8.81
C ASN A 288 1.57 31.41 9.79
N THR A 289 2.35 31.27 10.87
CA THR A 289 2.60 32.38 11.81
C THR A 289 3.24 33.58 11.10
N LEU A 290 4.18 33.35 10.18
CA LEU A 290 4.78 34.42 9.39
C LEU A 290 3.74 35.12 8.51
N ILE A 291 2.82 34.39 7.88
CA ILE A 291 1.71 34.97 7.12
C ILE A 291 0.81 35.80 8.03
N GLU A 292 0.41 35.26 9.18
CA GLU A 292 -0.47 35.95 10.13
C GLU A 292 0.15 37.25 10.64
N LEU A 293 1.45 37.23 10.97
CA LEU A 293 2.19 38.42 11.41
C LEU A 293 2.36 39.45 10.29
N ARG A 294 2.48 39.02 9.03
CA ARG A 294 2.48 39.92 7.87
C ARG A 294 1.08 40.40 7.46
N GLY A 295 0.04 39.84 8.07
CA GLY A 295 -1.35 40.08 7.71
C GLY A 295 -1.87 39.08 6.68
N ASN A 296 -3.02 38.47 7.00
CA ASN A 296 -3.68 37.51 6.12
C ASN A 296 -4.20 38.14 4.82
N ILE A 297 -4.55 39.43 4.86
CA ILE A 297 -4.95 40.22 3.69
C ILE A 297 -3.81 41.17 3.37
N ARG A 298 -3.29 41.08 2.15
CA ARG A 298 -2.21 41.95 1.64
C ARG A 298 -2.69 42.64 0.36
N VAL A 299 -2.48 43.94 0.28
CA VAL A 299 -2.85 44.77 -0.87
C VAL A 299 -1.59 45.34 -1.50
N PHE A 300 -1.28 44.82 -2.68
CA PHE A 300 -0.16 45.27 -3.49
C PHE A 300 -0.62 46.17 -4.62
N CYS A 301 0.18 47.18 -4.96
CA CYS A 301 -0.03 48.02 -6.12
C CYS A 301 1.08 47.76 -7.16
N ARG A 302 0.73 47.60 -8.44
CA ARG A 302 1.71 47.54 -9.54
C ARG A 302 1.41 48.62 -10.57
N ILE A 303 2.37 49.50 -10.79
CA ILE A 303 2.29 50.53 -11.82
C ILE A 303 2.73 49.91 -13.14
N ARG A 304 1.82 49.83 -14.11
CA ARG A 304 2.14 49.31 -15.45
C ARG A 304 2.86 50.40 -16.27
N PRO A 305 3.91 50.07 -17.03
CA PRO A 305 4.43 50.97 -18.06
C PRO A 305 3.31 51.35 -19.03
N ILE A 306 3.11 52.66 -19.24
CA ILE A 306 2.26 53.19 -20.30
C ILE A 306 3.21 53.66 -21.40
N ASP A 307 2.94 53.29 -22.65
CA ASP A 307 3.70 53.74 -23.83
C ASP A 307 3.41 55.22 -24.10
N CYS A 308 3.92 56.11 -23.24
CA CYS A 308 3.74 57.54 -23.34
C CYS A 308 4.76 58.12 -24.32
N THR A 309 4.47 58.00 -25.61
CA THR A 309 5.16 58.79 -26.64
C THR A 309 4.71 60.25 -26.51
N GLY A 310 5.27 61.00 -25.56
CA GLY A 310 5.25 62.47 -25.60
C GLY A 310 4.69 63.28 -24.42
N SER A 311 4.37 62.71 -23.25
CA SER A 311 3.99 63.54 -22.08
C SER A 311 4.74 63.15 -20.81
N SER A 312 5.83 63.87 -20.56
CA SER A 312 6.71 63.78 -19.39
C SER A 312 6.07 64.38 -18.13
N ASN A 313 4.94 63.84 -17.67
CA ASN A 313 4.37 64.17 -16.36
C ASN A 313 3.92 62.86 -15.68
N CYS A 314 4.79 62.29 -14.86
CA CYS A 314 4.43 61.12 -14.05
C CYS A 314 3.44 61.58 -12.98
N TRP A 315 2.15 61.29 -13.21
CA TRP A 315 1.05 61.62 -12.32
C TRP A 315 1.00 60.74 -11.07
N LEU A 316 1.87 59.73 -10.97
CA LEU A 316 1.98 58.80 -9.86
C LEU A 316 3.37 58.87 -9.24
N GLN A 317 3.43 59.16 -7.95
CA GLN A 317 4.65 59.15 -7.15
C GLN A 317 4.53 58.10 -6.06
N ALA A 318 5.30 57.02 -6.16
CA ALA A 318 5.40 56.02 -5.10
C ALA A 318 6.52 56.40 -4.13
N GLN A 319 6.28 56.21 -2.84
CA GLN A 319 7.25 56.38 -1.76
C GLN A 319 7.66 55.01 -1.19
N GLU A 320 8.86 54.92 -0.62
CA GLU A 320 9.42 53.67 -0.06
C GLU A 320 8.63 53.11 1.14
N ASN A 321 7.80 53.94 1.79
CA ASN A 321 6.94 53.55 2.91
C ASN A 321 5.60 52.90 2.48
N GLY A 322 5.43 52.58 1.19
CA GLY A 322 4.18 52.01 0.67
C GLY A 322 3.07 53.04 0.43
N GLU A 323 3.37 54.35 0.47
CA GLU A 323 2.44 55.41 0.10
C GLU A 323 2.52 55.72 -1.41
N LEU A 324 1.38 55.66 -2.11
CA LEU A 324 1.24 56.09 -3.49
C LEU A 324 0.48 57.42 -3.54
N VAL A 325 1.07 58.43 -4.19
CA VAL A 325 0.47 59.75 -4.39
C VAL A 325 0.11 59.94 -5.85
N ALA A 326 -1.18 60.13 -6.12
CA ALA A 326 -1.70 60.48 -7.44
C ALA A 326 -1.92 62.00 -7.52
N HIS A 327 -1.23 62.64 -8.45
CA HIS A 327 -1.35 64.06 -8.77
C HIS A 327 -2.41 64.25 -9.87
N LEU A 328 -3.57 64.81 -9.50
CA LEU A 328 -4.62 65.08 -10.47
C LEU A 328 -4.40 66.46 -11.13
N PRO A 329 -4.84 66.63 -12.39
CA PRO A 329 -4.68 67.89 -13.14
C PRO A 329 -5.42 69.09 -12.53
N ASN A 330 -6.34 68.85 -11.58
CA ASN A 330 -7.08 69.88 -10.86
C ASN A 330 -6.40 70.33 -9.55
N SER A 331 -5.09 70.13 -9.40
CA SER A 331 -4.30 70.45 -8.20
C SER A 331 -4.59 69.59 -6.96
N ALA A 332 -5.52 68.64 -7.03
CA ALA A 332 -5.81 67.74 -5.92
C ALA A 332 -4.82 66.56 -5.89
N LYS A 333 -4.31 66.23 -4.69
CA LYS A 333 -3.46 65.05 -4.46
C LYS A 333 -4.28 63.98 -3.75
N ARG A 334 -4.25 62.73 -4.24
CA ARG A 334 -4.82 61.57 -3.54
C ARG A 334 -3.70 60.67 -3.05
N LYS A 335 -3.82 60.20 -1.81
CA LYS A 335 -2.85 59.33 -1.13
C LYS A 335 -3.48 57.97 -0.90
N PHE A 336 -2.73 56.91 -1.18
CA PHE A 336 -3.13 55.52 -0.98
C PHE A 336 -2.04 54.78 -0.24
N GLN A 337 -2.41 53.91 0.70
CA GLN A 337 -1.46 53.10 1.45
C GLN A 337 -1.57 51.64 1.00
N PHE A 338 -0.42 51.02 0.73
CA PHE A 338 -0.30 49.64 0.30
C PHE A 338 0.79 48.92 1.11
N ASP A 339 0.75 47.59 1.11
CA ASP A 339 1.79 46.77 1.72
C ASP A 339 3.09 46.81 0.91
N HIS A 340 2.98 46.85 -0.42
CA HIS A 340 4.11 47.08 -1.31
C HIS A 340 3.65 47.69 -2.64
N ILE A 341 4.49 48.54 -3.23
CA ILE A 341 4.24 49.18 -4.53
C ILE A 341 5.35 48.80 -5.50
N PHE A 342 4.99 48.08 -6.56
CA PHE A 342 5.87 47.74 -7.66
C PHE A 342 5.88 48.86 -8.71
N HIS A 343 7.06 49.42 -8.95
CA HIS A 343 7.29 50.46 -9.95
C HIS A 343 7.18 49.94 -11.39
N VAL A 344 7.21 50.88 -12.34
CA VAL A 344 7.15 50.62 -13.79
C VAL A 344 8.24 49.65 -14.25
N GLU A 345 9.41 49.68 -13.61
CA GLU A 345 10.58 48.84 -13.91
C GLU A 345 10.49 47.43 -13.32
N ALA A 346 9.48 47.15 -12.47
CA ALA A 346 9.37 45.86 -11.79
C ALA A 346 9.05 44.73 -12.77
N THR A 347 9.91 43.72 -12.79
CA THR A 347 9.73 42.55 -13.67
C THR A 347 8.65 41.62 -13.16
N GLN A 348 8.19 40.73 -14.03
CA GLN A 348 7.16 39.75 -13.66
C GLN A 348 7.67 38.81 -12.56
N GLU A 349 8.95 38.42 -12.63
CA GLU A 349 9.62 37.52 -11.69
C GLU A 349 9.65 38.13 -10.28
N GLN A 350 10.03 39.43 -10.19
CA GLN A 350 10.07 40.17 -8.93
C GLN A 350 8.69 40.21 -8.27
N VAL A 351 7.64 40.44 -9.05
CA VAL A 351 6.26 40.39 -8.54
C VAL A 351 5.99 38.99 -8.01
N THR A 352 6.18 37.94 -8.83
CA THR A 352 5.86 36.54 -8.44
C THR A 352 6.62 36.01 -7.24
N CYS A 353 7.89 36.41 -7.03
CA CYS A 353 8.67 35.96 -5.87
C CYS A 353 8.25 36.61 -4.54
N THR A 354 7.47 37.69 -4.60
CA THR A 354 6.99 38.41 -3.42
C THR A 354 5.61 37.91 -2.95
N TRP A 355 4.89 37.21 -3.82
CA TRP A 355 3.56 36.64 -3.56
C TRP A 355 3.62 35.45 -2.59
#